data_AF-A0A4R8MVC9-F1
#
_entry.id   AF-A0A4R8MVC9-F1
#
_cell.length_a   1.000
_cell.length_b   1.000
_cell.length_c   1.000
_cell.angle_alpha   90.00
_cell.angle_beta   90.00
_cell.angle_gamma   90.00
#
_symmetry.space_group_name_H-M   'P 1'
#
loop_
_entity.id
_entity.type
_entity.pdbx_description
1 polymer ?
#
loop_
_entity_poly.entity_id
_entity_poly.type
_entity_poly.pdbx_seq_one_letter_code
_entity_poly.pdbx_strand_id
1 'polypeptide(L)'
;MKKYRLTDQRTVLGIVSKLTTTVLQDKDTKQKFTLQNPMAVNDILKSVHITISTTEPILVKPKSLVCVLKENRVELRVKPVNPYQDDLVQVYEILIEPLERSAKRAAIEDISAYELKMAQTADLGTVISIYGKTSIINQTLNQWQIHLEQILTNNGYFIKKIQIGFYYAADTQLMEALANSKAPYYVRDANRRIFYTERGFFSPKKLSEIYIRSYLDSLLLNNIKSTLIFPFFSNGKVLLGYFEIISNLPDLGNAALQSNLEGPEGIGPLLSFLDQKAEEFVFQLEFAYAKDWETIIRTTPVRDISQDGRGIGLTLPTGTNLENRTLGSPVSFQMVINSSPYTFFGSLRSLKKGESDTTNIGLQIFQCDKPEGMSLLSTYASNLIGKAVYDTRSI
;
A
#
# COMPACT_ATOMS: atom_id res chain seq x y z
N MET A 1 -10.81 4.44 7.70
CA MET A 1 -11.71 4.34 6.53
C MET A 1 -13.08 3.82 6.95
N LYS A 2 -14.18 4.29 6.34
CA LYS A 2 -15.56 3.87 6.68
C LYS A 2 -16.01 2.75 5.75
N LYS A 3 -16.44 1.61 6.30
CA LYS A 3 -17.14 0.55 5.55
C LYS A 3 -18.64 0.76 5.68
N TYR A 4 -19.35 0.79 4.56
CA TYR A 4 -20.80 0.88 4.54
C TYR A 4 -21.39 -0.52 4.49
N ARG A 5 -22.18 -0.86 5.51
CA ARG A 5 -22.94 -2.11 5.58
C ARG A 5 -24.33 -1.88 5.03
N LEU A 6 -24.68 -2.58 3.96
CA LEU A 6 -26.00 -2.52 3.34
C LEU A 6 -26.72 -3.85 3.52
N THR A 7 -27.92 -3.79 4.10
CA THR A 7 -28.78 -4.93 4.40
C THR A 7 -30.20 -4.77 3.86
N ASP A 8 -30.52 -3.62 3.25
CA ASP A 8 -31.83 -3.38 2.63
C ASP A 8 -31.96 -4.13 1.30
N GLN A 9 -32.97 -4.99 1.18
CA GLN A 9 -33.17 -5.89 0.03
C GLN A 9 -33.20 -5.18 -1.32
N ARG A 10 -33.91 -4.05 -1.41
CA ARG A 10 -34.06 -3.29 -2.66
C ARG A 10 -32.70 -2.73 -3.09
N THR A 11 -31.94 -2.21 -2.14
CA THR A 11 -30.59 -1.69 -2.35
C THR A 11 -29.61 -2.80 -2.72
N VAL A 12 -29.66 -3.94 -2.01
CA VAL A 12 -28.84 -5.12 -2.28
C VAL A 12 -29.10 -5.64 -3.70
N LEU A 13 -30.37 -5.80 -4.09
CA LEU A 13 -30.74 -6.26 -5.42
C LEU A 13 -30.21 -5.29 -6.50
N GLY A 14 -30.40 -3.99 -6.30
CA GLY A 14 -29.93 -2.97 -7.24
C GLY A 14 -28.41 -2.98 -7.45
N ILE A 15 -27.63 -3.27 -6.41
CA ILE A 15 -26.17 -3.40 -6.50
C ILE A 15 -25.78 -4.71 -7.17
N VAL A 16 -26.36 -5.83 -6.73
CA VAL A 16 -26.05 -7.16 -7.28
C VAL A 16 -26.36 -7.22 -8.78
N SER A 17 -27.48 -6.65 -9.23
CA SER A 17 -27.84 -6.59 -10.65
C SER A 17 -26.78 -5.86 -11.49
N LYS A 18 -26.16 -4.80 -10.96
CA LYS A 18 -25.07 -4.07 -11.65
C LYS A 18 -23.76 -4.86 -11.70
N LEU A 19 -23.58 -5.84 -10.82
CA LEU A 19 -22.38 -6.66 -10.73
C LEU A 19 -22.45 -7.95 -11.58
N THR A 20 -23.59 -8.25 -12.22
CA THR A 20 -23.78 -9.45 -13.06
C THR A 20 -22.80 -9.56 -14.23
N THR A 21 -22.35 -8.43 -14.77
CA THR A 21 -21.34 -8.37 -15.85
C THR A 21 -19.91 -8.24 -15.32
N THR A 22 -19.72 -8.21 -14.01
CA THR A 22 -18.41 -8.06 -13.36
C THR A 22 -17.90 -9.44 -12.93
N VAL A 23 -16.59 -9.65 -13.03
CA VAL A 23 -15.95 -10.85 -12.46
C VAL A 23 -15.65 -10.59 -10.99
N LEU A 24 -16.22 -11.40 -10.10
CA LEU A 24 -15.93 -11.38 -8.66
C LEU A 24 -14.94 -12.49 -8.33
N GLN A 25 -14.21 -12.33 -7.22
CA GLN A 25 -13.28 -13.33 -6.72
C GLN A 25 -13.68 -13.75 -5.32
N ASP A 26 -13.63 -15.05 -5.04
CA ASP A 26 -13.73 -15.50 -3.66
C ASP A 26 -12.54 -14.97 -2.85
N LYS A 27 -12.83 -14.45 -1.66
CA LYS A 27 -11.87 -13.71 -0.85
C LYS A 27 -10.68 -14.57 -0.45
N ASP A 28 -10.92 -15.83 -0.15
CA ASP A 28 -9.95 -16.76 0.42
C ASP A 28 -9.25 -17.56 -0.67
N THR A 29 -9.99 -18.16 -1.60
CA THR A 29 -9.45 -19.03 -2.66
C THR A 29 -8.99 -18.29 -3.91
N LYS A 30 -9.41 -17.02 -4.10
CA LYS A 30 -9.20 -16.21 -5.32
C LYS A 30 -9.86 -16.77 -6.58
N GLN A 31 -10.67 -17.82 -6.47
CA GLN A 31 -11.43 -18.37 -7.58
C GLN A 31 -12.40 -17.32 -8.14
N LYS A 32 -12.54 -17.27 -9.46
CA LYS A 32 -13.34 -16.26 -10.16
C LYS A 32 -14.77 -16.74 -10.38
N PHE A 33 -15.73 -15.87 -10.12
CA PHE A 33 -17.16 -16.11 -10.29
C PHE A 33 -17.83 -14.99 -11.06
N THR A 34 -18.86 -15.32 -11.81
CA THR A 34 -19.84 -14.37 -12.38
C THR A 34 -21.20 -14.61 -11.74
N LEU A 35 -22.00 -13.54 -11.61
CA LEU A 35 -23.31 -13.61 -10.98
C LEU A 35 -24.39 -13.70 -12.05
N GLN A 36 -25.36 -14.57 -11.83
CA GLN A 36 -26.50 -14.80 -12.70
C GLN A 36 -27.80 -14.76 -11.89
N ASN A 37 -28.89 -14.40 -12.56
CA ASN A 37 -30.26 -14.48 -12.03
C ASN A 37 -30.46 -13.85 -10.64
N PRO A 38 -30.07 -12.58 -10.41
CA PRO A 38 -30.33 -11.92 -9.13
C PRO A 38 -31.83 -11.74 -8.91
N MET A 39 -32.35 -12.31 -7.82
CA MET A 39 -33.77 -12.29 -7.52
C MET A 39 -33.99 -11.93 -6.04
N ALA A 40 -34.83 -10.93 -5.79
CA ALA A 40 -35.32 -10.66 -4.44
C ALA A 40 -36.32 -11.74 -4.03
N VAL A 41 -36.06 -12.37 -2.88
CA VAL A 41 -36.95 -13.37 -2.28
C VAL A 41 -37.58 -12.76 -1.04
N ASN A 42 -38.90 -12.70 -1.02
CA ASN A 42 -39.63 -12.10 0.10
C ASN A 42 -39.75 -13.11 1.25
N ASP A 43 -38.62 -13.38 1.92
CA ASP A 43 -38.49 -14.22 3.10
C ASP A 43 -38.32 -13.37 4.38
N ILE A 44 -38.21 -14.02 5.55
CA ILE A 44 -38.04 -13.35 6.87
C ILE A 44 -36.83 -12.40 6.88
N LEU A 45 -35.82 -12.67 6.03
CA LEU A 45 -34.59 -11.89 5.94
C LEU A 45 -34.60 -10.87 4.79
N LYS A 46 -35.67 -10.83 3.98
CA LYS A 46 -35.79 -10.03 2.75
C LYS A 46 -34.52 -10.17 1.91
N SER A 47 -34.24 -11.40 1.49
CA SER A 47 -32.96 -11.76 0.92
C SER A 47 -32.84 -11.57 -0.60
N VAL A 48 -31.62 -11.60 -1.12
CA VAL A 48 -31.36 -11.64 -2.57
C VAL A 48 -30.62 -12.94 -2.89
N HIS A 49 -31.22 -13.77 -3.74
CA HIS A 49 -30.60 -15.00 -4.22
C HIS A 49 -29.90 -14.73 -5.56
N ILE A 50 -28.77 -15.40 -5.77
CA ILE A 50 -28.00 -15.36 -7.00
C ILE A 50 -27.50 -16.77 -7.35
N THR A 51 -27.34 -17.03 -8.64
CA THR A 51 -26.59 -18.19 -9.14
C THR A 51 -25.16 -17.75 -9.45
N ILE A 52 -24.16 -18.46 -8.93
CA ILE A 52 -22.76 -18.23 -9.27
C ILE A 52 -22.31 -19.19 -10.37
N SER A 53 -21.54 -18.68 -11.32
CA SER A 53 -20.91 -19.48 -12.37
C SER A 53 -19.40 -19.26 -12.40
N THR A 54 -18.65 -20.32 -12.69
CA THR A 54 -17.19 -20.34 -12.75
C THR A 54 -16.74 -21.23 -13.90
N THR A 55 -15.60 -20.91 -14.50
CA THR A 55 -14.97 -21.74 -15.55
C THR A 55 -14.22 -22.95 -14.97
N GLU A 56 -13.93 -22.92 -13.67
CA GLU A 56 -13.21 -23.95 -12.94
C GLU A 56 -14.15 -24.64 -11.93
N PRO A 57 -13.95 -25.94 -11.62
CA PRO A 57 -14.77 -26.65 -10.63
C PRO A 57 -14.71 -25.97 -9.26
N ILE A 58 -15.85 -25.92 -8.57
CA ILE A 58 -15.95 -25.29 -7.25
C ILE A 58 -15.26 -26.18 -6.23
N LEU A 59 -14.13 -25.72 -5.69
CA LEU A 59 -13.35 -26.47 -4.70
C LEU A 59 -13.91 -26.29 -3.28
N VAL A 60 -14.40 -25.08 -2.99
CA VAL A 60 -14.98 -24.70 -1.69
C VAL A 60 -16.12 -23.72 -1.93
N LYS A 61 -17.24 -23.89 -1.21
CA LYS A 61 -18.37 -22.96 -1.32
C LYS A 61 -17.93 -21.56 -0.87
N PRO A 62 -18.09 -20.51 -1.70
CA PRO A 62 -17.64 -19.18 -1.34
C PRO A 62 -18.46 -18.65 -0.17
N LYS A 63 -17.78 -17.96 0.75
CA LYS A 63 -18.40 -17.23 1.86
C LYS A 63 -18.47 -15.72 1.57
N SER A 64 -17.62 -15.26 0.65
CA SER A 64 -17.44 -13.85 0.35
C SER A 64 -16.93 -13.67 -1.06
N LEU A 65 -17.69 -12.95 -1.90
CA LEU A 65 -17.29 -12.59 -3.26
C LEU A 65 -16.88 -11.12 -3.30
N VAL A 66 -15.69 -10.83 -3.84
CA VAL A 66 -15.09 -9.50 -3.81
C VAL A 66 -14.82 -9.03 -5.24
N CYS A 67 -15.15 -7.77 -5.53
CA CYS A 67 -14.68 -7.09 -6.74
C CYS A 67 -14.17 -5.69 -6.40
N VAL A 68 -13.22 -5.22 -7.21
CA VAL A 68 -12.68 -3.86 -7.14
C VAL A 68 -13.27 -3.08 -8.30
N LEU A 69 -14.13 -2.12 -7.99
CA LEU A 69 -14.68 -1.13 -8.93
C LEU A 69 -13.80 0.13 -8.92
N LYS A 70 -14.05 1.06 -9.86
CA LYS A 70 -13.25 2.28 -10.06
C LYS A 70 -13.01 3.09 -8.77
N GLU A 71 -14.00 3.17 -7.88
CA GLU A 71 -13.94 3.98 -6.66
C GLU A 71 -14.16 3.18 -5.37
N ASN A 72 -14.56 1.91 -5.48
CA ASN A 72 -15.02 1.13 -4.33
C ASN A 72 -14.57 -0.32 -4.46
N ARG A 73 -14.19 -0.93 -3.36
CA ARG A 73 -14.15 -2.37 -3.20
C ARG A 73 -15.51 -2.81 -2.66
N VAL A 74 -16.13 -3.75 -3.37
CA VAL A 74 -17.41 -4.34 -2.97
C VAL A 74 -17.16 -5.77 -2.54
N GLU A 75 -17.61 -6.12 -1.34
CA GLU A 75 -17.62 -7.47 -0.80
C GLU A 75 -19.08 -7.91 -0.58
N LEU A 76 -19.50 -8.95 -1.31
CA LEU A 76 -20.78 -9.63 -1.13
C LEU A 76 -20.56 -10.77 -0.14
N ARG A 77 -21.20 -10.71 1.02
CA ARG A 77 -21.23 -11.87 1.92
C ARG A 77 -22.36 -12.80 1.55
N VAL A 78 -22.00 -14.05 1.31
CA VAL A 78 -22.90 -15.05 0.75
C VAL A 78 -22.94 -16.30 1.61
N LYS A 79 -24.06 -17.01 1.56
CA LYS A 79 -24.22 -18.34 2.15
C LYS A 79 -25.00 -19.24 1.19
N PRO A 80 -24.73 -20.54 1.13
CA PRO A 80 -25.50 -21.45 0.29
C PRO A 80 -26.96 -21.48 0.74
N VAL A 81 -27.89 -21.41 -0.22
CA VAL A 81 -29.33 -21.58 0.04
C VAL A 81 -29.63 -23.04 0.35
N ASN A 82 -28.96 -23.94 -0.37
CA ASN A 82 -29.10 -25.37 -0.21
C ASN A 82 -27.70 -26.00 -0.04
N PRO A 83 -27.46 -26.81 1.02
CA PRO A 83 -26.17 -27.46 1.22
C PRO A 83 -25.80 -28.44 0.10
N TYR A 84 -26.76 -28.89 -0.73
CA TYR A 84 -26.54 -29.80 -1.86
C TYR A 84 -26.43 -29.11 -3.21
N GLN A 85 -26.58 -27.78 -3.26
CA GLN A 85 -26.36 -26.99 -4.47
C GLN A 85 -25.13 -26.09 -4.24
N ASP A 86 -24.22 -26.07 -5.21
CA ASP A 86 -22.96 -25.35 -5.09
C ASP A 86 -23.01 -23.96 -5.73
N ASP A 87 -24.01 -23.73 -6.57
CA ASP A 87 -24.19 -22.55 -7.40
C ASP A 87 -25.26 -21.58 -6.87
N LEU A 88 -26.24 -22.02 -6.10
CA LEU A 88 -27.29 -21.16 -5.54
C LEU A 88 -26.92 -20.58 -4.16
N VAL A 89 -26.72 -19.27 -4.11
CA VAL A 89 -26.31 -18.57 -2.87
C VAL A 89 -27.20 -17.38 -2.55
N GLN A 90 -27.35 -17.12 -1.25
CA GLN A 90 -28.05 -15.97 -0.69
C GLN A 90 -27.04 -14.89 -0.33
N VAL A 91 -27.21 -13.69 -0.89
CA VAL A 91 -26.52 -12.47 -0.45
C VAL A 91 -27.29 -11.92 0.75
N TYR A 92 -26.63 -11.85 1.90
CA TYR A 92 -27.25 -11.33 3.13
C TYR A 92 -26.64 -10.01 3.60
N GLU A 93 -25.49 -9.62 3.04
CA GLU A 93 -24.82 -8.37 3.38
C GLU A 93 -23.93 -7.93 2.22
N ILE A 94 -23.95 -6.63 1.92
CA ILE A 94 -22.96 -6.00 1.05
C ILE A 94 -22.13 -5.04 1.90
N LEU A 95 -20.81 -5.21 1.82
CA LEU A 95 -19.85 -4.26 2.35
C LEU A 95 -19.26 -3.45 1.21
N ILE A 96 -19.44 -2.13 1.26
CA ILE A 96 -18.80 -1.20 0.34
C ILE A 96 -17.70 -0.48 1.10
N GLU A 97 -16.47 -0.73 0.69
CA GLU A 97 -15.28 -0.04 1.15
C GLU A 97 -14.89 0.97 0.07
N PRO A 98 -15.03 2.29 0.31
CA PRO A 98 -14.45 3.26 -0.60
C PRO A 98 -12.95 3.02 -0.62
N LEU A 99 -12.41 2.78 -1.81
CA LEU A 99 -10.97 2.66 -1.96
C LEU A 99 -10.38 4.02 -1.62
N GLU A 100 -9.31 4.04 -0.82
CA GLU A 100 -8.45 5.22 -0.80
C GLU A 100 -8.05 5.48 -2.25
N ARG A 101 -8.55 6.59 -2.79
CA ARG A 101 -8.22 7.03 -4.14
C ARG A 101 -6.70 6.95 -4.27
N SER A 102 -6.21 6.49 -5.41
CA SER A 102 -5.04 7.14 -5.99
C SER A 102 -5.34 8.63 -5.94
N ALA A 103 -4.72 9.33 -4.99
CA ALA A 103 -5.18 10.58 -4.38
C ALA A 103 -5.92 11.50 -5.36
N LYS A 104 -7.08 12.08 -4.95
CA LYS A 104 -7.90 12.97 -5.82
C LYS A 104 -6.95 13.89 -6.60
N ARG A 105 -7.07 13.94 -7.93
CA ARG A 105 -6.22 14.81 -8.75
C ARG A 105 -7.01 16.03 -9.19
N ALA A 106 -6.41 17.21 -9.08
CA ALA A 106 -6.93 18.43 -9.70
C ALA A 106 -6.15 18.69 -10.99
N ALA A 107 -6.87 19.06 -12.06
CA ALA A 107 -6.23 19.64 -13.23
C ALA A 107 -5.62 20.99 -12.86
N ILE A 108 -4.48 21.31 -13.44
CA ILE A 108 -3.80 22.58 -13.23
C ILE A 108 -3.64 23.26 -14.59
N GLU A 109 -4.02 24.53 -14.65
CA GLU A 109 -3.72 25.43 -15.75
C GLU A 109 -2.59 26.38 -15.30
N ASP A 110 -1.77 26.83 -16.25
CA ASP A 110 -0.72 27.84 -16.06
C ASP A 110 0.45 27.51 -15.11
N ILE A 111 0.63 26.25 -14.73
CA ILE A 111 1.84 25.80 -14.01
C ILE A 111 2.73 25.01 -14.94
N SER A 112 4.02 25.35 -14.96
CA SER A 112 5.05 24.61 -15.69
C SER A 112 6.08 24.01 -14.75
N ALA A 113 6.57 22.83 -15.12
CA ALA A 113 7.77 22.24 -14.56
C ALA A 113 8.95 22.62 -15.47
N TYR A 114 10.05 23.02 -14.85
CA TYR A 114 11.28 23.45 -15.52
C TYR A 114 12.41 22.45 -15.28
N GLU A 115 13.36 22.39 -16.21
CA GLU A 115 14.58 21.57 -16.12
C GLU A 115 14.27 20.14 -15.64
N LEU A 116 13.31 19.48 -16.30
CA LEU A 116 12.97 18.09 -15.99
C LEU A 116 14.17 17.22 -16.36
N LYS A 117 14.81 16.66 -15.34
CA LYS A 117 15.96 15.76 -15.45
C LYS A 117 15.59 14.36 -15.00
N MET A 118 16.15 13.36 -15.65
CA MET A 118 16.02 11.96 -15.24
C MET A 118 17.39 11.30 -15.18
N ALA A 119 17.61 10.50 -14.15
CA ALA A 119 18.79 9.63 -14.02
C ALA A 119 18.44 8.20 -14.41
N GLN A 120 19.46 7.38 -14.69
CA GLN A 120 19.22 5.97 -14.99
C GLN A 120 18.78 5.26 -13.70
N THR A 121 17.81 4.35 -13.80
CA THR A 121 17.41 3.53 -12.63
C THR A 121 18.59 2.67 -12.21
N ALA A 122 19.04 2.84 -10.97
CA ALA A 122 20.09 1.99 -10.41
C ALA A 122 19.55 0.57 -10.20
N ASP A 123 20.32 -0.45 -10.60
CA ASP A 123 20.01 -1.83 -10.21
C ASP A 123 20.40 -2.03 -8.74
N LEU A 124 19.48 -1.64 -7.85
CA LEU A 124 19.69 -1.78 -6.42
C LEU A 124 19.93 -3.22 -5.99
N GLY A 125 19.35 -4.22 -6.66
CA GLY A 125 19.59 -5.63 -6.32
C GLY A 125 21.07 -6.00 -6.47
N THR A 126 21.68 -5.58 -7.58
CA THR A 126 23.11 -5.75 -7.83
C THR A 126 23.98 -4.87 -6.94
N VAL A 127 23.61 -3.59 -6.74
CA VAL A 127 24.36 -2.69 -5.85
C VAL A 127 24.39 -3.21 -4.42
N ILE A 128 23.25 -3.67 -3.92
CA ILE A 128 23.10 -4.19 -2.57
C ILE A 128 23.86 -5.53 -2.44
N SER A 129 23.81 -6.42 -3.44
CA SER A 129 24.52 -7.71 -3.39
C SER A 129 26.04 -7.60 -3.49
N ILE A 130 26.57 -6.68 -4.30
CA ILE A 130 28.01 -6.49 -4.50
C ILE A 130 28.60 -5.55 -3.43
N TYR A 131 27.85 -4.53 -3.03
CA TYR A 131 28.36 -3.38 -2.27
C TYR A 131 27.60 -3.07 -0.99
N GLY A 132 26.85 -4.02 -0.45
CA GLY A 132 25.96 -3.82 0.71
C GLY A 132 26.64 -3.45 2.04
N LYS A 133 27.90 -3.01 2.02
CA LYS A 133 28.61 -2.36 3.13
C LYS A 133 29.27 -1.03 2.73
N THR A 134 28.86 -0.41 1.63
CA THR A 134 29.34 0.94 1.28
C THR A 134 28.92 1.96 2.33
N SER A 135 29.75 3.00 2.51
CA SER A 135 29.48 4.09 3.46
C SER A 135 28.13 4.77 3.18
N ILE A 136 27.78 4.92 1.89
CA ILE A 136 26.52 5.55 1.45
C ILE A 136 25.30 4.74 1.89
N ILE A 137 25.27 3.42 1.61
CA ILE A 137 24.18 2.55 2.07
C ILE A 137 24.06 2.60 3.59
N ASN A 138 25.17 2.46 4.32
CA ASN A 138 25.15 2.49 5.78
C ASN A 138 24.66 3.81 6.36
N GLN A 139 25.02 4.94 5.74
CA GLN A 139 24.55 6.25 6.16
C GLN A 139 23.03 6.38 5.94
N THR A 140 22.54 6.02 4.76
CA THR A 140 21.10 6.04 4.44
C THR A 140 20.32 5.11 5.37
N LEU A 141 20.84 3.91 5.64
CA LEU A 141 20.24 2.96 6.60
C LEU A 141 20.11 3.54 7.99
N ASN A 142 21.18 4.09 8.55
CA ASN A 142 21.20 4.60 9.92
C ASN A 142 20.24 5.79 10.06
N GLN A 143 20.26 6.72 9.11
CA GLN A 143 19.32 7.85 9.08
C GLN A 143 17.88 7.36 9.01
N TRP A 144 17.61 6.36 8.16
CA TRP A 144 16.27 5.82 7.98
C TRP A 144 15.74 5.06 9.21
N GLN A 145 16.61 4.27 9.87
CA GLN A 145 16.25 3.56 11.11
C GLN A 145 15.83 4.55 12.20
N ILE A 146 16.62 5.59 12.43
CA ILE A 146 16.31 6.63 13.42
C ILE A 146 15.01 7.35 13.07
N HIS A 147 14.84 7.72 11.79
CA HIS A 147 13.65 8.42 11.32
C HIS A 147 12.37 7.59 11.52
N LEU A 148 12.39 6.32 11.12
CA LEU A 148 11.24 5.44 11.25
C LEU A 148 10.92 5.15 12.72
N GLU A 149 11.93 5.01 13.58
CA GLU A 149 11.75 4.83 15.03
C GLU A 149 11.06 6.03 15.67
N GLN A 150 11.48 7.25 15.33
CA GLN A 150 10.87 8.49 15.82
C GLN A 150 9.42 8.63 15.35
N ILE A 151 9.13 8.36 14.07
CA ILE A 151 7.75 8.49 13.56
C ILE A 151 6.83 7.45 14.22
N LEU A 152 7.26 6.19 14.33
CA LEU A 152 6.45 5.16 14.97
C LEU A 152 6.20 5.50 16.45
N THR A 153 7.22 5.99 17.15
CA THR A 153 7.06 6.45 18.55
C THR A 153 6.05 7.59 18.67
N ASN A 154 6.11 8.57 17.76
CA ASN A 154 5.15 9.68 17.72
C ASN A 154 3.71 9.23 17.42
N ASN A 155 3.53 8.08 16.78
CA ASN A 155 2.22 7.47 16.52
C ASN A 155 1.79 6.46 17.61
N GLY A 156 2.42 6.51 18.79
CA GLY A 156 2.03 5.71 19.95
C GLY A 156 2.45 4.24 19.89
N TYR A 157 3.45 3.90 19.07
CA TYR A 157 4.09 2.58 19.10
C TYR A 157 5.31 2.62 20.03
N PHE A 158 5.44 1.64 20.92
CA PHE A 158 6.63 1.48 21.75
C PHE A 158 7.69 0.70 20.98
N ILE A 159 8.61 1.40 20.32
CA ILE A 159 9.68 0.77 19.54
C ILE A 159 10.98 0.78 20.34
N LYS A 160 11.60 -0.39 20.50
CA LYS A 160 12.92 -0.54 21.12
C LYS A 160 14.04 -0.27 20.10
N LYS A 161 13.87 -0.79 18.88
CA LYS A 161 14.85 -0.69 17.81
C LYS A 161 14.21 -1.01 16.47
N ILE A 162 14.69 -0.38 15.41
CA ILE A 162 14.45 -0.81 14.03
C ILE A 162 15.74 -1.34 13.43
N GLN A 163 15.66 -2.48 12.76
CA GLN A 163 16.73 -3.03 11.94
C GLN A 163 16.26 -3.15 10.51
N ILE A 164 17.19 -3.01 9.57
CA ILE A 164 16.92 -3.18 8.14
C ILE A 164 17.84 -4.28 7.66
N GLY A 165 17.23 -5.40 7.24
CA GLY A 165 17.93 -6.52 6.62
C GLY A 165 17.78 -6.46 5.11
N PHE A 166 18.78 -6.94 4.38
CA PHE A 166 18.74 -7.07 2.93
C PHE A 166 18.79 -8.54 2.50
N TYR A 167 18.23 -8.84 1.33
CA TYR A 167 18.07 -10.18 0.80
C TYR A 167 19.38 -10.97 0.62
N TYR A 168 20.51 -10.31 0.36
CA TYR A 168 21.82 -10.97 0.17
C TYR A 168 22.52 -11.36 1.50
N ALA A 169 22.06 -10.85 2.63
CA ALA A 169 22.60 -11.20 3.94
C ALA A 169 21.96 -12.50 4.44
N ALA A 170 22.48 -13.62 3.91
CA ALA A 170 22.21 -15.02 4.25
C ALA A 170 20.90 -15.65 3.71
N ASP A 171 21.09 -16.85 3.13
CA ASP A 171 20.12 -17.94 2.99
C ASP A 171 19.42 -18.19 4.33
N THR A 172 18.41 -17.38 4.61
CA THR A 172 17.58 -17.54 5.79
C THR A 172 16.22 -18.00 5.30
N GLN A 173 15.71 -19.07 5.92
CA GLN A 173 14.34 -19.56 5.71
C GLN A 173 13.29 -18.44 5.77
N LEU A 174 13.60 -17.34 6.48
CA LEU A 174 12.81 -16.11 6.52
C LEU A 174 12.70 -15.42 5.16
N MET A 175 13.78 -15.30 4.38
CA MET A 175 13.74 -14.63 3.06
C MET A 175 13.01 -15.48 2.03
N GLU A 176 13.19 -16.81 2.04
CA GLU A 176 12.40 -17.73 1.20
C GLU A 176 10.91 -17.67 1.57
N ALA A 177 10.59 -17.58 2.86
CA ALA A 177 9.22 -17.41 3.32
C ALA A 177 8.63 -16.06 2.86
N LEU A 178 9.39 -14.96 2.96
CA LEU A 178 8.98 -13.63 2.50
C LEU A 178 8.72 -13.60 0.99
N ALA A 179 9.58 -14.23 0.19
CA ALA A 179 9.44 -14.28 -1.27
C ALA A 179 8.21 -15.07 -1.74
N ASN A 180 7.82 -16.10 -0.99
CA ASN A 180 6.68 -16.97 -1.32
C ASN A 180 5.35 -16.57 -0.64
N SER A 181 5.38 -15.61 0.29
CA SER A 181 4.20 -15.24 1.08
C SER A 181 3.21 -14.37 0.31
N LYS A 182 1.92 -14.71 0.43
CA LYS A 182 0.79 -13.91 -0.10
C LYS A 182 0.36 -12.76 0.83
N ALA A 183 0.96 -12.61 2.01
CA ALA A 183 0.66 -11.57 2.99
C ALA A 183 1.96 -10.92 3.53
N PRO A 184 2.06 -9.57 3.60
CA PRO A 184 3.35 -8.88 3.72
C PRO A 184 3.77 -8.57 5.18
N TYR A 185 3.41 -9.39 6.17
CA TYR A 185 3.90 -9.14 7.53
C TYR A 185 3.99 -10.38 8.40
N TYR A 186 5.01 -10.41 9.26
CA TYR A 186 5.18 -11.42 10.30
C TYR A 186 5.30 -10.75 11.67
N VAL A 187 4.56 -11.28 12.66
CA VAL A 187 4.85 -11.00 14.07
C VAL A 187 5.63 -12.17 14.63
N ARG A 188 6.93 -11.96 14.90
CA ARG A 188 7.78 -12.98 15.53
C ARG A 188 7.59 -12.93 17.04
N ASP A 189 7.14 -14.03 17.62
CA ASP A 189 7.38 -14.32 19.04
C ASP A 189 8.86 -14.69 19.19
N ALA A 190 9.62 -13.86 19.90
CA ALA A 190 11.06 -14.04 20.12
C ALA A 190 11.39 -15.36 20.84
N ASN A 191 10.44 -16.00 21.53
CA ASN A 191 10.69 -17.18 22.35
C ASN A 191 10.48 -18.52 21.63
N ARG A 192 9.63 -18.59 20.60
CA ARG A 192 9.24 -19.89 20.02
C ARG A 192 10.07 -20.32 18.80
N ARG A 193 10.86 -19.43 18.18
CA ARG A 193 11.56 -19.72 16.90
C ARG A 193 10.65 -20.35 15.83
N ILE A 194 9.34 -20.08 15.87
CA ILE A 194 8.35 -20.57 14.91
C ILE A 194 7.93 -19.41 14.02
N PHE A 195 7.86 -19.66 12.71
CA PHE A 195 7.30 -18.74 11.72
C PHE A 195 5.78 -18.95 11.66
N TYR A 196 4.99 -17.91 11.92
CA TYR A 196 3.54 -17.95 11.73
C TYR A 196 3.23 -17.31 10.37
N THR A 197 3.02 -18.13 9.34
CA THR A 197 2.72 -17.67 7.99
C THR A 197 1.25 -17.36 7.73
N GLU A 198 0.35 -17.67 8.65
CA GLU A 198 -1.08 -17.37 8.48
C GLU A 198 -1.73 -17.16 9.84
N ARG A 199 -2.38 -16.00 10.06
CA ARG A 199 -3.35 -15.67 11.13
C ARG A 199 -3.07 -16.15 12.58
N GLY A 200 -1.86 -16.61 12.88
CA GLY A 200 -1.46 -17.13 14.17
C GLY A 200 -1.02 -16.03 15.11
N PHE A 201 -1.92 -15.08 15.41
CA PHE A 201 -1.70 -14.23 16.57
C PHE A 201 -2.00 -15.01 17.85
N PHE A 202 -1.26 -14.68 18.89
CA PHE A 202 -1.23 -15.32 20.20
C PHE A 202 -2.64 -15.53 20.79
N SER A 203 -3.02 -16.78 21.03
CA SER A 203 -3.96 -17.13 22.10
C SER A 203 -3.26 -18.15 22.98
N PRO A 204 -2.83 -17.81 24.21
CA PRO A 204 -2.13 -18.75 25.04
C PRO A 204 -3.14 -19.83 25.47
N LYS A 205 -3.01 -21.04 24.93
CA LYS A 205 -3.53 -22.23 25.62
C LYS A 205 -2.91 -22.21 27.02
N LYS A 206 -3.77 -22.22 28.06
CA LYS A 206 -3.41 -22.13 29.49
C LYS A 206 -2.06 -22.80 29.79
N LEU A 207 -1.04 -22.00 30.06
CA LEU A 207 0.26 -22.47 30.55
C LEU A 207 0.13 -22.79 32.05
N SER A 208 0.91 -23.78 32.52
CA SER A 208 0.96 -24.12 33.94
C SER A 208 1.70 -23.06 34.75
N GLU A 209 1.28 -22.84 36.00
CA GLU A 209 1.76 -21.77 36.89
C GLU A 209 3.28 -21.80 37.15
N ILE A 210 3.86 -23.00 37.20
CA ILE A 210 5.30 -23.22 37.42
C ILE A 210 6.11 -22.74 36.21
N TYR A 211 5.58 -22.93 35.00
CA TYR A 211 6.21 -22.44 33.77
C TYR A 211 6.13 -20.92 33.69
N ILE A 212 5.03 -20.32 34.15
CA ILE A 212 4.83 -18.86 34.16
C ILE A 212 5.88 -18.15 35.03
N ARG A 213 6.22 -18.67 36.21
CA ARG A 213 7.22 -18.06 37.10
C ARG A 213 8.65 -18.17 36.56
N SER A 214 9.06 -19.36 36.12
CA SER A 214 10.36 -19.57 35.47
C SER A 214 10.53 -18.74 34.19
N TYR A 215 9.44 -18.58 33.44
CA TYR A 215 9.38 -17.76 32.25
C TYR A 215 9.49 -16.26 32.59
N LEU A 216 8.76 -15.77 33.59
CA LEU A 216 8.83 -14.37 34.04
C LEU A 216 10.23 -13.94 34.50
N ASP A 217 10.96 -14.80 35.20
CA ASP A 217 12.33 -14.49 35.68
C ASP A 217 13.35 -14.43 34.52
N SER A 218 13.19 -15.28 33.50
CA SER A 218 13.99 -15.24 32.27
C SER A 218 13.68 -14.01 31.39
N LEU A 219 12.41 -13.61 31.38
CA LEU A 219 11.86 -12.50 30.60
C LEU A 219 12.34 -11.11 31.11
N LEU A 220 12.72 -10.93 32.38
CA LEU A 220 13.00 -9.59 32.90
C LEU A 220 14.33 -8.97 32.43
N LEU A 221 15.28 -9.76 31.91
CA LEU A 221 16.66 -9.29 31.67
C LEU A 221 17.00 -8.97 30.19
N ASN A 222 16.22 -9.39 29.19
CA ASN A 222 16.57 -9.17 27.75
C ASN A 222 15.39 -9.03 26.75
N ASN A 223 14.17 -8.78 27.23
CA ASN A 223 12.95 -9.10 26.48
C ASN A 223 12.60 -8.26 25.25
N ILE A 224 12.72 -8.86 24.07
CA ILE A 224 11.90 -8.53 22.91
C ILE A 224 10.55 -9.24 23.08
N LYS A 225 9.45 -8.50 23.16
CA LYS A 225 8.10 -9.07 23.33
C LYS A 225 7.28 -9.09 22.04
N SER A 226 7.61 -8.24 21.08
CA SER A 226 7.03 -8.31 19.74
C SER A 226 8.02 -7.82 18.69
N THR A 227 8.01 -8.45 17.53
CA THR A 227 8.80 -8.04 16.36
C THR A 227 7.90 -8.08 15.14
N LEU A 228 7.78 -6.97 14.43
CA LEU A 228 7.10 -6.88 13.14
C LEU A 228 8.13 -6.90 12.01
N ILE A 229 8.03 -7.86 11.10
CA ILE A 229 8.87 -7.93 9.90
C ILE A 229 8.03 -7.50 8.70
N PHE A 230 8.48 -6.48 7.99
CA PHE A 230 7.81 -5.91 6.82
C PHE A 230 8.76 -5.92 5.60
N PRO A 231 8.47 -6.67 4.52
CA PRO A 231 9.32 -6.68 3.34
C PRO A 231 9.22 -5.37 2.56
N PHE A 232 10.33 -4.96 1.95
CA PHE A 232 10.34 -3.88 0.95
C PHE A 232 10.94 -4.37 -0.37
N PHE A 233 10.40 -3.85 -1.46
CA PHE A 233 10.68 -4.29 -2.82
C PHE A 233 11.21 -3.13 -3.65
N SER A 234 11.98 -3.44 -4.69
CA SER A 234 12.35 -2.46 -5.71
C SER A 234 11.13 -2.02 -6.51
N ASN A 235 11.28 -0.94 -7.29
CA ASN A 235 10.25 -0.52 -8.26
C ASN A 235 9.90 -1.64 -9.27
N GLY A 236 10.85 -2.53 -9.59
CA GLY A 236 10.64 -3.72 -10.41
C GLY A 236 9.99 -4.90 -9.68
N LYS A 237 9.52 -4.70 -8.43
CA LYS A 237 8.93 -5.72 -7.55
C LYS A 237 9.89 -6.85 -7.16
N VAL A 238 11.20 -6.59 -7.18
CA VAL A 238 12.21 -7.53 -6.68
C VAL A 238 12.34 -7.32 -5.17
N LEU A 239 12.31 -8.39 -4.38
CA LEU A 239 12.50 -8.30 -2.92
C LEU A 239 13.92 -7.80 -2.61
N LEU A 240 14.02 -6.62 -1.99
CA LEU A 240 15.33 -6.04 -1.64
C LEU A 240 15.71 -6.37 -0.19
N GLY A 241 14.73 -6.42 0.72
CA GLY A 241 14.99 -6.61 2.13
C GLY A 241 13.73 -6.53 2.99
N TYR A 242 13.93 -6.27 4.28
CA TYR A 242 12.85 -6.11 5.26
C TYR A 242 13.19 -5.09 6.35
N PHE A 243 12.15 -4.44 6.87
CA PHE A 243 12.19 -3.72 8.14
C PHE A 243 11.84 -4.69 9.27
N GLU A 244 12.71 -4.79 10.26
CA GLU A 244 12.47 -5.52 11.50
C GLU A 244 12.25 -4.51 12.63
N ILE A 245 10.99 -4.35 13.03
CA ILE A 245 10.55 -3.38 14.04
C ILE A 245 10.39 -4.14 15.36
N ILE A 246 11.27 -3.85 16.32
CA ILE A 246 11.42 -4.61 17.55
C ILE A 246 10.86 -3.80 18.72
N SER A 247 10.03 -4.43 19.55
CA SER A 247 9.47 -3.85 20.76
C SER A 247 9.70 -4.76 21.97
N ASN A 248 9.89 -4.15 23.15
CA ASN A 248 9.89 -4.85 24.43
C ASN A 248 8.47 -4.95 25.05
N LEU A 249 7.44 -4.47 24.35
CA LEU A 249 6.02 -4.60 24.71
C LEU A 249 5.31 -5.52 23.69
N PRO A 250 4.26 -6.25 24.10
CA PRO A 250 3.41 -6.97 23.16
C PRO A 250 2.69 -5.98 22.22
N ASP A 251 2.34 -6.43 21.01
CA ASP A 251 1.60 -5.61 20.03
C ASP A 251 2.26 -4.26 19.73
N LEU A 252 3.60 -4.24 19.69
CA LEU A 252 4.41 -3.03 19.56
C LEU A 252 4.06 -1.94 20.60
N GLY A 253 3.47 -2.31 21.74
CA GLY A 253 3.01 -1.39 22.78
C GLY A 253 1.83 -0.48 22.39
N ASN A 254 1.16 -0.76 21.26
CA ASN A 254 0.08 0.08 20.77
C ASN A 254 -1.29 -0.45 21.21
N ALA A 255 -2.08 0.40 21.86
CA ALA A 255 -3.40 0.01 22.41
C ALA A 255 -4.41 -0.40 21.33
N ALA A 256 -4.34 0.18 20.13
CA ALA A 256 -5.26 -0.15 19.04
C ALA A 256 -5.02 -1.59 18.54
N LEU A 257 -3.75 -2.00 18.41
CA LEU A 257 -3.36 -3.37 18.07
C LEU A 257 -3.84 -4.40 19.11
N GLN A 258 -3.77 -4.04 20.40
CA GLN A 258 -4.22 -4.90 21.51
C GLN A 258 -5.75 -5.08 21.54
N SER A 259 -6.49 -4.05 21.15
CA SER A 259 -7.95 -4.04 21.23
C SER A 259 -8.62 -4.84 20.11
N ASN A 260 -8.16 -4.68 18.88
CA ASN A 260 -8.67 -5.38 17.70
C ASN A 260 -7.70 -5.24 16.52
N LEU A 261 -6.83 -6.25 16.35
CA LEU A 261 -5.80 -6.28 15.31
C LEU A 261 -6.35 -6.11 13.88
N GLU A 262 -7.55 -6.63 13.59
CA GLU A 262 -8.18 -6.52 12.26
C GLU A 262 -9.17 -5.34 12.16
N GLY A 263 -9.30 -4.56 13.23
CA GLY A 263 -10.14 -3.39 13.29
C GLY A 263 -9.64 -2.25 12.39
N PRO A 264 -10.46 -1.20 12.21
CA PRO A 264 -10.08 -0.03 11.41
C PRO A 264 -8.81 0.69 11.88
N GLU A 265 -8.48 0.58 13.17
CA GLU A 265 -7.28 1.13 13.82
C GLU A 265 -6.25 0.04 14.15
N GLY A 266 -6.47 -1.19 13.67
CA GLY A 266 -5.60 -2.33 13.90
C GLY A 266 -4.32 -2.29 13.06
N ILE A 267 -3.84 -3.44 12.60
CA ILE A 267 -2.55 -3.54 11.90
C ILE A 267 -2.56 -2.92 10.51
N GLY A 268 -3.73 -2.85 9.85
CA GLY A 268 -3.87 -2.36 8.47
C GLY A 268 -3.24 -0.98 8.22
N PRO A 269 -3.62 0.07 8.98
CA PRO A 269 -3.01 1.40 8.87
C PRO A 269 -1.49 1.40 9.04
N LEU A 270 -0.96 0.60 9.97
CA LEU A 270 0.49 0.48 10.16
C LEU A 270 1.17 -0.09 8.92
N LEU A 271 0.60 -1.13 8.31
CA LEU A 271 1.16 -1.75 7.10
C LEU A 271 1.11 -0.79 5.92
N SER A 272 0.01 -0.05 5.74
CA SER A 272 -0.08 0.98 4.70
C SER A 272 0.95 2.10 4.90
N PHE A 273 1.18 2.50 6.16
CA PHE A 273 2.23 3.46 6.49
C PHE A 273 3.64 2.91 6.18
N LEU A 274 3.92 1.67 6.56
CA LEU A 274 5.21 1.02 6.29
C LEU A 274 5.45 0.81 4.80
N ASP A 275 4.42 0.56 4.01
CA ASP A 275 4.49 0.48 2.55
C ASP A 275 4.93 1.81 1.94
N GLN A 276 4.29 2.92 2.34
CA GLN A 276 4.68 4.26 1.90
C GLN A 276 6.13 4.60 2.31
N LYS A 277 6.53 4.19 3.52
CA LYS A 277 7.91 4.41 4.00
C LYS A 277 8.92 3.48 3.31
N ALA A 278 8.52 2.29 2.91
CA ALA A 278 9.34 1.41 2.09
C ALA A 278 9.62 2.03 0.72
N GLU A 279 8.60 2.58 0.06
CA GLU A 279 8.79 3.28 -1.21
C GLU A 279 9.73 4.49 -1.09
N GLU A 280 9.56 5.30 -0.03
CA GLU A 280 10.43 6.45 0.24
C GLU A 280 11.88 6.01 0.51
N PHE A 281 12.08 4.93 1.27
CA PHE A 281 13.40 4.35 1.53
C PHE A 281 14.10 3.87 0.26
N VAL A 282 13.37 3.12 -0.58
CA VAL A 282 13.89 2.62 -1.87
C VAL A 282 14.30 3.79 -2.76
N PHE A 283 13.47 4.83 -2.83
CA PHE A 283 13.81 6.04 -3.56
C PHE A 283 15.09 6.70 -3.03
N GLN A 284 15.28 6.81 -1.71
CA GLN A 284 16.50 7.41 -1.14
C GLN A 284 17.76 6.61 -1.51
N LEU A 285 17.65 5.27 -1.56
CA LEU A 285 18.74 4.42 -2.05
C LEU A 285 19.01 4.66 -3.53
N GLU A 286 17.99 4.65 -4.39
CA GLU A 286 18.15 4.91 -5.83
C GLU A 286 18.73 6.31 -6.09
N PHE A 287 18.24 7.31 -5.36
CA PHE A 287 18.68 8.70 -5.45
C PHE A 287 20.15 8.86 -5.06
N ALA A 288 20.61 8.18 -4.00
CA ALA A 288 22.01 8.22 -3.58
C ALA A 288 22.98 7.61 -4.61
N TYR A 289 22.48 6.70 -5.45
CA TYR A 289 23.23 6.07 -6.55
C TYR A 289 22.95 6.66 -7.92
N ALA A 290 22.05 7.65 -8.01
CA ALA A 290 21.70 8.29 -9.25
C ALA A 290 22.91 9.04 -9.82
N LYS A 291 23.39 8.57 -10.98
CA LYS A 291 24.44 9.23 -11.78
C LYS A 291 23.84 9.69 -13.10
N ASP A 292 24.58 10.57 -13.77
CA ASP A 292 24.31 10.96 -15.16
C ASP A 292 22.88 11.51 -15.34
N TRP A 293 22.57 12.56 -14.57
CA TRP A 293 21.32 13.30 -14.68
C TRP A 293 21.23 13.99 -16.04
N GLU A 294 20.31 13.56 -16.88
CA GLU A 294 20.09 14.14 -18.20
C GLU A 294 18.86 15.04 -18.20
N THR A 295 18.98 16.25 -18.75
CA THR A 295 17.83 17.12 -18.99
C THR A 295 17.02 16.55 -20.16
N ILE A 296 15.82 16.07 -19.83
CA ILE A 296 14.86 15.51 -20.78
C ILE A 296 14.09 16.61 -21.49
N ILE A 297 13.68 17.65 -20.75
CA ILE A 297 13.02 18.83 -21.30
C ILE A 297 13.25 20.05 -20.40
N ARG A 298 13.38 21.23 -21.01
CA ARG A 298 13.58 22.48 -20.26
C ARG A 298 12.31 23.03 -19.64
N THR A 299 11.17 22.87 -20.30
CA THR A 299 9.87 23.34 -19.80
C THR A 299 8.76 22.44 -20.29
N THR A 300 7.87 22.02 -19.39
CA THR A 300 6.69 21.22 -19.72
C THR A 300 5.51 21.63 -18.82
N PRO A 301 4.28 21.68 -19.34
CA PRO A 301 3.12 22.00 -18.52
C PRO A 301 2.84 20.89 -17.49
N VAL A 302 2.48 21.31 -16.29
CA VAL A 302 1.92 20.43 -15.25
C VAL A 302 0.45 20.25 -15.52
N ARG A 303 0.05 19.03 -15.85
CA ARG A 303 -1.34 18.68 -16.18
C ARG A 303 -2.22 18.57 -14.94
N ASP A 304 -1.73 17.90 -13.91
CA ASP A 304 -2.50 17.63 -12.72
C ASP A 304 -1.60 17.39 -11.49
N ILE A 305 -2.21 17.55 -10.30
CA ILE A 305 -1.58 17.28 -9.01
C ILE A 305 -2.51 16.45 -8.13
N SER A 306 -1.96 15.51 -7.39
CA SER A 306 -2.67 14.73 -6.38
C SER A 306 -2.94 15.53 -5.13
N GLN A 307 -3.94 15.11 -4.36
CA GLN A 307 -4.42 15.83 -3.17
C GLN A 307 -3.37 16.07 -2.09
N ASP A 308 -2.47 15.13 -1.89
CA ASP A 308 -1.36 15.24 -0.95
C ASP A 308 -0.19 16.08 -1.49
N GLY A 309 -0.26 16.52 -2.76
CA GLY A 309 0.78 17.27 -3.45
C GLY A 309 1.97 16.40 -3.90
N ARG A 310 1.92 15.08 -3.70
CA ARG A 310 3.06 14.19 -3.96
C ARG A 310 3.02 13.53 -5.34
N GLY A 311 1.91 13.56 -6.04
CA GLY A 311 1.74 12.99 -7.37
C GLY A 311 1.53 14.09 -8.40
N ILE A 312 2.42 14.19 -9.39
CA ILE A 312 2.31 15.18 -10.46
C ILE A 312 2.19 14.49 -11.82
N GLY A 313 1.31 15.01 -12.68
CA GLY A 313 1.17 14.59 -14.07
C GLY A 313 1.76 15.63 -14.99
N LEU A 314 2.65 15.25 -15.90
CA LEU A 314 3.25 16.14 -16.91
C LEU A 314 2.96 15.62 -18.32
N THR A 315 2.96 16.51 -19.31
CA THR A 315 2.76 16.18 -20.72
C THR A 315 4.00 16.55 -21.53
N LEU A 316 4.68 15.54 -22.04
CA LEU A 316 5.90 15.69 -22.84
C LEU A 316 5.57 15.70 -24.34
N PRO A 317 6.25 16.54 -25.14
CA PRO A 317 6.11 16.55 -26.59
C PRO A 317 6.71 15.30 -27.24
N THR A 318 6.27 15.02 -28.46
CA THR A 318 6.80 13.93 -29.30
C THR A 318 8.31 14.09 -29.52
N GLY A 319 9.05 12.97 -29.54
CA GLY A 319 10.51 12.98 -29.74
C GLY A 319 11.33 13.30 -28.48
N THR A 320 10.67 13.53 -27.33
CA THR A 320 11.36 13.55 -26.04
C THR A 320 12.01 12.19 -25.79
N ASN A 321 13.34 12.15 -25.71
CA ASN A 321 14.06 10.89 -25.56
C ASN A 321 13.84 10.33 -24.15
N LEU A 322 13.00 9.29 -24.07
CA LEU A 322 12.77 8.48 -22.87
C LEU A 322 13.35 7.07 -23.04
N GLU A 323 14.13 6.84 -24.11
CA GLU A 323 14.80 5.56 -24.33
C GLU A 323 15.71 5.29 -23.12
N ASN A 324 15.62 4.07 -22.58
CA ASN A 324 16.31 3.62 -21.36
C ASN A 324 15.78 4.17 -20.01
N ARG A 325 14.66 4.90 -19.98
CA ARG A 325 13.99 5.31 -18.72
C ARG A 325 12.88 4.31 -18.36
N THR A 326 12.96 3.72 -17.17
CA THR A 326 12.00 2.72 -16.69
C THR A 326 11.17 3.27 -15.53
N LEU A 327 10.05 2.62 -15.21
CA LEU A 327 9.30 2.96 -14.01
C LEU A 327 10.23 2.80 -12.78
N GLY A 328 10.22 3.81 -11.91
CA GLY A 328 11.16 3.94 -10.80
C GLY A 328 12.35 4.86 -11.07
N SER A 329 12.65 5.23 -12.33
CA SER A 329 13.78 6.13 -12.62
C SER A 329 13.72 7.41 -11.77
N PRO A 330 14.83 7.82 -11.13
CA PRO A 330 14.88 9.06 -10.38
C PRO A 330 14.67 10.26 -11.30
N VAL A 331 13.82 11.18 -10.86
CA VAL A 331 13.42 12.39 -11.59
C VAL A 331 13.68 13.60 -10.70
N SER A 332 14.14 14.69 -11.30
CA SER A 332 14.12 16.00 -10.68
C SER A 332 13.50 17.02 -11.61
N PHE A 333 12.79 18.00 -11.06
CA PHE A 333 12.25 19.12 -11.82
C PHE A 333 12.09 20.32 -10.90
N GLN A 334 12.02 21.50 -11.50
CA GLN A 334 11.82 22.74 -10.79
C GLN A 334 10.39 23.25 -10.97
N MET A 335 9.82 23.81 -9.91
CA MET A 335 8.59 24.60 -9.99
C MET A 335 8.82 25.93 -9.28
N VAL A 336 8.18 26.99 -9.78
CA VAL A 336 8.20 28.29 -9.12
C VAL A 336 6.97 28.41 -8.22
N ILE A 337 7.20 28.59 -6.92
CA ILE A 337 6.15 28.79 -5.92
C ILE A 337 6.44 30.13 -5.25
N ASN A 338 5.46 31.04 -5.24
CA ASN A 338 5.61 32.40 -4.68
C ASN A 338 6.88 33.11 -5.18
N SER A 339 7.11 33.07 -6.50
CA SER A 339 8.27 33.67 -7.17
C SER A 339 9.64 33.08 -6.77
N SER A 340 9.67 31.98 -6.01
CA SER A 340 10.88 31.27 -5.64
C SER A 340 10.98 29.92 -6.35
N PRO A 341 12.13 29.54 -6.91
CA PRO A 341 12.32 28.21 -7.49
C PRO A 341 12.49 27.17 -6.38
N TYR A 342 11.84 26.03 -6.55
CA TYR A 342 11.94 24.82 -5.72
C TYR A 342 12.28 23.64 -6.60
N THR A 343 13.27 22.85 -6.19
CA THR A 343 13.66 21.62 -6.90
C THR A 343 13.04 20.44 -6.19
N PHE A 344 12.20 19.70 -6.90
CA PHE A 344 11.54 18.50 -6.40
C PHE A 344 12.25 17.26 -6.95
N PHE A 345 12.36 16.24 -6.11
CA PHE A 345 12.93 14.96 -6.47
C PHE A 345 11.93 13.84 -6.23
N GLY A 346 11.87 12.92 -7.17
CA GLY A 346 10.83 11.91 -7.23
C GLY A 346 11.21 10.71 -8.11
N SER A 347 10.25 9.82 -8.33
CA SER A 347 10.38 8.70 -9.26
C SER A 347 9.32 8.74 -10.36
N LEU A 348 9.69 8.21 -11.52
CA LEU A 348 8.76 8.01 -12.63
C LEU A 348 7.80 6.85 -12.32
N ARG A 349 6.50 7.13 -12.19
CA ARG A 349 5.48 6.12 -11.85
C ARG A 349 4.66 5.61 -13.01
N SER A 350 4.47 6.41 -14.05
CA SER A 350 3.71 5.97 -15.22
C SER A 350 4.16 6.67 -16.49
N LEU A 351 4.11 5.93 -17.59
CA LEU A 351 4.27 6.40 -18.96
C LEU A 351 3.02 5.99 -19.74
N LYS A 352 2.31 6.95 -20.32
CA LYS A 352 1.11 6.70 -21.14
C LYS A 352 1.17 7.50 -22.41
N LYS A 353 0.80 6.89 -23.53
CA LYS A 353 0.60 7.63 -24.79
C LYS A 353 -0.54 8.65 -24.58
N GLY A 354 -0.29 9.91 -24.88
CA GLY A 354 -1.27 10.99 -24.81
C GLY A 354 -2.03 11.15 -26.11
N GLU A 355 -2.90 12.15 -26.14
CA GLU A 355 -3.56 12.62 -27.36
C GLU A 355 -2.57 13.44 -28.19
N SER A 356 -2.72 13.44 -29.53
CA SER A 356 -1.94 14.28 -30.44
C SER A 356 -0.40 14.12 -30.31
N ASP A 357 0.09 12.88 -30.37
CA ASP A 357 1.51 12.52 -30.34
C ASP A 357 2.30 12.95 -29.08
N THR A 358 1.62 13.22 -27.96
CA THR A 358 2.29 13.52 -26.68
C THR A 358 2.54 12.26 -25.84
N THR A 359 3.47 12.33 -24.89
CA THR A 359 3.66 11.33 -23.84
C THR A 359 3.29 11.90 -22.50
N ASN A 360 2.29 11.32 -21.85
CA ASN A 360 1.89 11.68 -20.50
C ASN A 360 2.70 10.89 -19.48
N ILE A 361 3.35 11.59 -18.57
CA ILE A 361 4.12 10.97 -17.49
C ILE A 361 3.48 11.26 -16.13
N GLY A 362 3.61 10.31 -15.22
CA GLY A 362 3.22 10.47 -13.82
C GLY A 362 4.45 10.38 -12.94
N LEU A 363 4.65 11.36 -12.08
CA LEU A 363 5.76 11.46 -11.14
C LEU A 363 5.25 11.33 -9.71
N GLN A 364 6.02 10.65 -8.86
CA GLN A 364 5.83 10.63 -7.41
C GLN A 364 6.99 11.38 -6.75
N ILE A 365 6.67 12.42 -5.99
CA ILE A 365 7.61 13.30 -5.30
C ILE A 365 7.82 12.77 -3.89
N PHE A 366 9.09 12.68 -3.49
CA PHE A 366 9.48 12.25 -2.16
C PHE A 366 10.13 13.37 -1.35
N GLN A 367 10.89 14.25 -2.01
CA GLN A 367 11.63 15.31 -1.33
C GLN A 367 11.75 16.58 -2.17
N CYS A 368 12.10 17.66 -1.50
CA CYS A 368 12.39 18.96 -2.09
C CYS A 368 13.72 19.47 -1.54
N ASP A 369 14.45 20.25 -2.34
CA ASP A 369 15.70 20.91 -1.92
C ASP A 369 15.50 21.84 -0.71
N LYS A 370 14.32 22.45 -0.61
CA LYS A 370 13.93 23.30 0.51
C LYS A 370 12.87 22.62 1.39
N PRO A 371 13.02 22.63 2.73
CA PRO A 371 12.18 21.86 3.64
C PRO A 371 10.69 22.24 3.59
N GLU A 372 10.38 23.51 3.35
CA GLU A 372 9.01 24.01 3.24
C GLU A 372 8.33 23.65 1.91
N GLY A 373 9.09 23.28 0.87
CA GLY A 373 8.56 23.09 -0.48
C GLY A 373 7.48 22.00 -0.56
N MET A 374 7.67 20.88 0.15
CA MET A 374 6.68 19.80 0.21
C MET A 374 5.37 20.23 0.88
N SER A 375 5.47 21.04 1.94
CA SER A 375 4.30 21.56 2.68
C SER A 375 3.53 22.57 1.84
N LEU A 376 4.24 23.47 1.13
CA LEU A 376 3.64 24.44 0.22
C LEU A 376 2.87 23.74 -0.92
N LEU A 377 3.48 22.72 -1.52
CA LEU A 377 2.88 21.96 -2.62
C LEU A 377 1.62 21.20 -2.16
N SER A 378 1.68 20.57 -0.97
CA SER A 378 0.54 19.88 -0.36
C SER A 378 -0.62 20.83 -0.03
N THR A 379 -0.29 22.01 0.50
CA THR A 379 -1.28 23.06 0.81
C THR A 379 -1.94 23.59 -0.45
N TYR A 380 -1.16 23.82 -1.51
CA TYR A 380 -1.67 24.24 -2.80
C TYR A 380 -2.64 23.21 -3.40
N ALA A 381 -2.23 21.93 -3.44
CA ALA A 381 -3.07 20.85 -3.94
C ALA A 381 -4.38 20.69 -3.15
N SER A 382 -4.31 20.77 -1.83
CA SER A 382 -5.47 20.70 -0.94
C SER A 382 -6.46 21.85 -1.19
N ASN A 383 -5.95 23.06 -1.41
CA ASN A 383 -6.79 24.24 -1.71
C ASN A 383 -7.46 24.16 -3.08
N LEU A 384 -6.72 23.73 -4.12
CA LEU A 384 -7.29 23.54 -5.46
C LEU A 384 -8.46 22.54 -5.45
N ILE A 385 -8.26 21.39 -4.82
CA ILE A 385 -9.27 20.34 -4.75
C ILE A 385 -10.41 20.74 -3.80
N GLY A 386 -10.10 21.44 -2.70
CA GLY A 386 -11.09 21.99 -1.79
C GLY A 386 -12.06 22.92 -2.49
N LYS A 387 -11.56 23.87 -3.29
CA LYS A 387 -12.38 24.81 -4.09
C LYS A 387 -13.30 24.09 -5.08
N ALA A 388 -12.78 23.10 -5.84
CA ALA A 388 -13.58 22.32 -6.79
C ALA A 388 -14.76 21.54 -6.15
N VAL A 389 -14.67 21.20 -4.86
CA VAL A 389 -15.73 20.52 -4.11
C VAL A 389 -16.83 21.50 -3.64
N TYR A 390 -16.51 22.78 -3.46
CA TYR A 390 -17.50 23.80 -3.11
C TYR A 390 -18.32 24.24 -4.32
N ASP A 391 -17.70 24.42 -5.49
CA ASP A 391 -18.41 24.82 -6.72
C ASP A 391 -19.38 23.76 -7.26
N THR A 392 -19.17 22.48 -6.91
CA THR A 392 -20.07 21.37 -7.27
C THR A 392 -21.28 21.22 -6.35
N ARG A 393 -21.37 22.01 -5.27
CA ARG A 393 -22.54 22.03 -4.35
C ARG A 393 -23.48 23.21 -4.59
N SER A 394 -23.19 24.04 -5.59
CA SER A 394 -23.99 25.21 -5.98
C SER A 394 -24.68 25.01 -7.34
N ILE A 395 -25.37 23.88 -7.51
CA ILE A 395 -26.32 23.64 -8.61
C ILE A 395 -27.61 23.08 -8.03
#